data_AF-A0A848PYC1-F1
#
_entry.id   AF-A0A848PYC1-F1
#
_cell.length_a   1.000
_cell.length_b   1.000
_cell.length_c   1.000
_cell.angle_alpha   90.00
_cell.angle_beta   90.00
_cell.angle_gamma   90.00
#
_symmetry.space_group_name_H-M   'P 1'
#
loop_
_entity.id
_entity.type
_entity.pdbx_description
1 polymer ?
#
loop_
_entity_poly.entity_id
_entity_poly.type
_entity_poly.pdbx_seq_one_letter_code
_entity_poly.pdbx_strand_id
1 'polypeptide(L)'
;MYLWGGDKFKDYMFYLGIVSGFGVYLIPSSYDGYIINNAESVIEIARFYFCHMPLVIAPLAMVASGLHKLNHRRVIFTPLIFLGVLTLVGLNEVFLKLSGITNASWQDVFSNNYRNGALVFGPMSVLDTSLGRFYWLILPIFKYIWPGTTNIYYVPVLWLALPTFVIMSIGYFLISLIWSHRQAYLDYHMLRQKLIMRLNKRSRIKYES
;
A
#
# COMPACT_ATOMS: atom_id res chain seq x y z
N MET A 1 3.61 -14.07 -11.82
CA MET A 1 2.87 -14.03 -10.53
C MET A 1 1.36 -14.15 -10.69
N TYR A 2 0.72 -13.42 -11.62
CA TYR A 2 -0.75 -13.48 -11.80
C TYR A 2 -1.32 -14.87 -12.09
N LEU A 3 -0.57 -15.75 -12.78
CA LEU A 3 -1.01 -17.11 -13.05
C LEU A 3 -0.62 -18.09 -11.93
N TRP A 4 0.66 -18.05 -11.53
CA TRP A 4 1.29 -19.09 -10.70
C TRP A 4 1.52 -18.71 -9.23
N GLY A 5 1.19 -17.48 -8.82
CA GLY A 5 1.38 -17.01 -7.44
C GLY A 5 0.36 -17.62 -6.47
N GLY A 6 0.71 -17.69 -5.18
CA GLY A 6 -0.24 -18.05 -4.14
C GLY A 6 -1.35 -17.01 -3.97
N ASP A 7 -2.49 -17.42 -3.43
CA ASP A 7 -3.70 -16.60 -3.30
C ASP A 7 -3.46 -15.23 -2.65
N LYS A 8 -2.66 -15.19 -1.58
CA LYS A 8 -2.36 -13.95 -0.85
C LYS A 8 -1.56 -12.96 -1.71
N PHE A 9 -0.66 -13.46 -2.53
CA PHE A 9 0.09 -12.63 -3.48
C PHE A 9 -0.80 -12.17 -4.63
N LYS A 10 -1.70 -13.02 -5.13
CA LYS A 10 -2.68 -12.62 -6.14
C LYS A 10 -3.64 -11.55 -5.61
N ASP A 11 -4.11 -11.69 -4.38
CA ASP A 11 -4.88 -10.64 -3.69
C ASP A 11 -4.07 -9.34 -3.60
N TYR A 12 -2.79 -9.41 -3.21
CA TYR A 12 -1.92 -8.24 -3.17
C TYR A 12 -1.77 -7.57 -4.53
N MET A 13 -1.47 -8.34 -5.58
CA MET A 13 -1.36 -7.82 -6.94
C MET A 13 -2.68 -7.19 -7.41
N PHE A 14 -3.82 -7.75 -7.00
CA PHE A 14 -5.12 -7.16 -7.30
C PHE A 14 -5.34 -5.84 -6.59
N TYR A 15 -5.32 -5.84 -5.25
CA TYR A 15 -5.67 -4.65 -4.48
C TYR A 15 -4.68 -3.51 -4.70
N LEU A 16 -3.38 -3.81 -4.66
CA LEU A 16 -2.37 -2.79 -4.89
C LEU A 16 -2.41 -2.34 -6.35
N GLY A 17 -2.45 -3.26 -7.32
CA GLY A 17 -2.46 -2.92 -8.74
C GLY A 17 -3.62 -2.00 -9.12
N ILE A 18 -4.83 -2.29 -8.60
CA ILE A 18 -6.00 -1.44 -8.82
C ILE A 18 -5.81 -0.07 -8.17
N VAL A 19 -5.50 -0.01 -6.87
CA VAL A 19 -5.41 1.27 -6.17
C VAL A 19 -4.25 2.13 -6.68
N SER A 20 -3.06 1.56 -6.87
CA SER A 20 -1.90 2.30 -7.37
C SER A 20 -2.05 2.63 -8.85
N GLY A 21 -2.58 1.70 -9.65
CA GLY A 21 -2.80 1.90 -11.08
C GLY A 21 -3.80 3.02 -11.34
N PHE A 22 -4.98 2.98 -10.72
CA PHE A 22 -5.94 4.09 -10.80
C PHE A 22 -5.39 5.37 -10.17
N GLY A 23 -4.66 5.27 -9.05
CA GLY A 23 -4.04 6.42 -8.39
C GLY A 23 -3.14 7.22 -9.34
N VAL A 24 -2.37 6.55 -10.19
CA VAL A 24 -1.51 7.19 -11.19
C VAL A 24 -2.30 7.96 -12.25
N TYR A 25 -3.48 7.48 -12.66
CA TYR A 25 -4.33 8.19 -13.63
C TYR A 25 -5.13 9.34 -12.99
N LEU A 26 -5.39 9.28 -11.69
CA LEU A 26 -6.12 10.31 -10.95
C LEU A 26 -5.18 11.43 -10.44
N ILE A 27 -3.94 11.08 -10.10
CA ILE A 27 -2.93 11.98 -9.56
C ILE A 27 -1.71 11.90 -10.48
N PRO A 28 -1.66 12.73 -11.53
CA PRO A 28 -0.61 12.69 -12.54
C PRO A 28 0.71 13.26 -11.98
N SER A 29 1.43 12.47 -11.19
CA SER A 29 2.68 12.87 -10.53
C SER A 29 3.86 13.06 -11.49
N SER A 30 3.83 12.46 -12.67
CA SER A 30 4.88 12.58 -13.70
C SER A 30 4.68 13.78 -14.64
N TYR A 31 3.56 14.50 -14.52
CA TYR A 31 3.27 15.68 -15.34
C TYR A 31 3.55 17.00 -14.62
N ASP A 32 3.61 16.98 -13.28
CA ASP A 32 3.73 18.18 -12.46
C ASP A 32 5.10 18.86 -12.73
N GLY A 33 5.09 19.90 -13.57
CA GLY A 33 6.27 20.66 -13.99
C GLY A 33 6.83 20.36 -15.40
N TYR A 34 6.34 19.33 -16.11
CA TYR A 34 6.75 19.09 -17.50
C TYR A 34 5.92 19.93 -18.47
N ILE A 35 6.57 20.82 -19.20
CA ILE A 35 5.91 21.54 -20.29
C ILE A 35 5.70 20.54 -21.44
N ILE A 36 4.46 20.35 -21.91
CA ILE A 36 4.15 19.55 -23.10
C ILE A 36 4.58 20.32 -24.36
N ASN A 37 5.87 20.64 -24.47
CA ASN A 37 6.41 21.43 -25.58
C ASN A 37 7.57 20.72 -26.31
N ASN A 38 8.05 19.59 -25.81
CA ASN A 38 9.07 18.79 -26.48
C ASN A 38 8.69 17.31 -26.56
N ALA A 39 9.18 16.62 -27.60
CA ALA A 39 8.86 15.24 -27.88
C ALA A 39 9.35 14.28 -26.77
N GLU A 40 10.47 14.61 -26.13
CA GLU A 40 11.05 13.81 -25.04
C GLU A 40 10.12 13.75 -23.82
N SER A 41 9.56 14.88 -23.39
CA SER A 41 8.61 14.90 -22.27
C SER A 41 7.33 14.15 -22.62
N VAL A 42 6.84 14.27 -23.85
CA VAL A 42 5.64 13.53 -24.31
C VAL A 42 5.88 12.02 -24.28
N ILE A 43 7.04 11.56 -24.76
CA ILE A 43 7.41 10.14 -24.75
C ILE A 43 7.53 9.63 -23.30
N GLU A 44 8.13 10.41 -22.41
CA GLU A 44 8.30 10.01 -21.02
C GLU A 44 6.96 9.93 -20.26
N ILE A 45 6.08 10.90 -20.48
CA ILE A 45 4.71 10.88 -19.97
C ILE A 45 3.95 9.66 -20.50
N ALA A 46 4.04 9.39 -21.82
CA ALA A 46 3.39 8.23 -22.42
C ALA A 46 3.94 6.93 -21.84
N ARG A 47 5.27 6.78 -21.75
CA ARG A 47 5.93 5.61 -21.16
C ARG A 47 5.45 5.38 -19.73
N PHE A 48 5.38 6.44 -18.93
CA PHE A 48 4.86 6.36 -17.57
C PHE A 48 3.44 5.77 -17.55
N TYR A 49 2.48 6.35 -18.28
CA TYR A 49 1.11 5.83 -18.28
C TYR A 49 0.96 4.43 -18.88
N PHE A 50 1.70 4.12 -19.95
CA PHE A 50 1.67 2.78 -20.56
C PHE A 50 2.24 1.72 -19.61
N CYS A 51 3.29 2.03 -18.86
CA CYS A 51 3.84 1.09 -17.87
C CYS A 51 2.91 0.84 -16.68
N HIS A 52 2.02 1.78 -16.35
CA HIS A 52 1.06 1.61 -15.25
C HIS A 52 -0.26 0.95 -15.69
N MET A 53 -0.56 0.93 -16.99
CA MET A 53 -1.78 0.31 -17.53
C MET A 53 -1.92 -1.18 -17.17
N PRO A 54 -0.86 -2.02 -17.28
CA PRO A 54 -0.92 -3.42 -16.86
C PRO A 54 -1.24 -3.61 -15.38
N LEU A 55 -0.92 -2.63 -14.52
CA LEU A 55 -1.25 -2.70 -13.08
C LEU A 55 -2.75 -2.66 -12.84
N VAL A 56 -3.53 -2.08 -13.76
CA VAL A 56 -5.00 -2.08 -13.69
C VAL A 56 -5.58 -3.26 -14.47
N ILE A 57 -5.16 -3.43 -15.72
CA ILE A 57 -5.79 -4.40 -16.64
C ILE A 57 -5.52 -5.84 -16.21
N ALA A 58 -4.27 -6.20 -15.90
CA ALA A 58 -3.91 -7.58 -15.59
C ALA A 58 -4.64 -8.12 -14.34
N PRO A 59 -4.72 -7.40 -13.20
CA PRO A 59 -5.47 -7.90 -12.05
C PRO A 59 -6.98 -7.96 -12.29
N LEU A 60 -7.57 -6.99 -13.01
CA LEU A 60 -8.99 -7.06 -13.38
C LEU A 60 -9.25 -8.29 -14.24
N ALA A 61 -8.44 -8.51 -15.28
CA ALA A 61 -8.57 -9.68 -16.15
C ALA A 61 -8.42 -10.98 -15.37
N MET A 62 -7.47 -11.07 -14.42
CA MET A 62 -7.28 -12.25 -13.57
C MET A 62 -8.53 -12.59 -12.74
N VAL A 63 -9.21 -11.59 -12.17
CA VAL A 63 -10.44 -11.82 -11.38
C VAL A 63 -11.65 -12.05 -12.28
N ALA A 64 -11.80 -11.26 -13.36
CA ALA A 64 -12.93 -11.37 -14.29
C ALA A 64 -12.94 -12.71 -15.05
N SER A 65 -11.77 -13.25 -15.39
CA SER A 65 -11.64 -14.57 -16.03
C SER A 65 -11.79 -15.74 -15.04
N GLY A 66 -11.91 -15.47 -13.73
CA GLY A 66 -12.02 -16.49 -12.70
C GLY A 66 -10.70 -17.22 -12.36
N LEU A 67 -9.56 -16.77 -12.90
CA LEU A 67 -8.23 -17.29 -12.56
C LEU A 67 -7.84 -17.04 -11.09
N HIS A 68 -8.52 -16.10 -10.45
CA HIS A 68 -8.39 -15.82 -9.02
C HIS A 68 -9.72 -15.38 -8.42
N LYS A 69 -10.01 -15.86 -7.19
CA LYS A 69 -11.16 -15.41 -6.40
C LYS A 69 -10.68 -14.65 -5.18
N LEU A 70 -11.07 -13.37 -5.11
CA LEU A 70 -10.77 -12.50 -3.98
C LEU A 70 -11.46 -13.00 -2.71
N ASN A 71 -10.82 -12.78 -1.57
CA ASN A 71 -11.34 -13.16 -0.27
C ASN A 71 -11.04 -12.06 0.76
N HIS A 72 -12.10 -11.45 1.28
CA HIS A 72 -12.01 -10.37 2.26
C HIS A 72 -11.25 -10.77 3.54
N ARG A 73 -11.24 -12.06 3.92
CA ARG A 73 -10.52 -12.57 5.09
C ARG A 73 -9.00 -12.56 4.91
N ARG A 74 -8.52 -12.51 3.66
CA ARG A 74 -7.08 -12.49 3.33
C ARG A 74 -6.53 -11.07 3.16
N VAL A 75 -7.38 -10.04 3.21
CA VAL A 75 -7.00 -8.63 3.03
C VAL A 75 -5.87 -8.19 3.97
N ILE A 76 -5.83 -8.71 5.20
CA ILE A 76 -4.79 -8.38 6.18
C ILE A 76 -3.37 -8.80 5.75
N PHE A 77 -3.23 -9.75 4.82
CA PHE A 77 -1.93 -10.14 4.28
C PHE A 77 -1.40 -9.12 3.26
N THR A 78 -2.26 -8.31 2.65
CA THR A 78 -1.84 -7.34 1.65
C THR A 78 -0.91 -6.26 2.22
N PRO A 79 -1.24 -5.59 3.35
CA PRO A 79 -0.30 -4.70 4.05
C PRO A 79 1.05 -5.35 4.35
N LEU A 80 1.05 -6.60 4.82
CA LEU A 80 2.29 -7.33 5.16
C LEU A 80 3.17 -7.55 3.92
N ILE A 81 2.58 -8.02 2.83
CA ILE A 81 3.31 -8.23 1.57
C ILE A 81 3.83 -6.90 1.04
N PHE A 82 3.04 -5.83 1.13
CA PHE A 82 3.45 -4.49 0.72
C PHE A 82 4.68 -3.99 1.49
N LEU A 83 4.68 -4.10 2.83
CA LEU A 83 5.84 -3.72 3.64
C LEU A 83 7.07 -4.59 3.31
N GLY A 84 6.88 -5.87 3.01
CA GLY A 84 7.94 -6.74 2.51
C GLY A 84 8.55 -6.24 1.19
N VAL A 85 7.70 -5.86 0.23
CA VAL A 85 8.16 -5.28 -1.05
C VAL A 85 8.88 -3.95 -0.82
N LEU A 86 8.36 -3.06 0.02
CA LEU A 86 9.04 -1.81 0.36
C LEU A 86 10.40 -2.03 1.02
N THR A 87 10.53 -3.11 1.82
CA THR A 87 11.83 -3.48 2.41
C THR A 87 12.83 -3.85 1.33
N LEU A 88 12.42 -4.62 0.31
CA LEU A 88 13.27 -4.93 -0.83
C LEU A 88 13.67 -3.67 -1.62
N VAL A 89 12.74 -2.72 -1.79
CA VAL A 89 13.04 -1.43 -2.44
C VAL A 89 14.04 -0.62 -1.61
N GLY A 90 13.88 -0.58 -0.28
CA GLY A 90 14.84 0.11 0.59
C GLY A 90 16.23 -0.52 0.58
N LEU A 91 16.30 -1.86 0.59
CA LEU A 91 17.56 -2.59 0.46
C LEU A 91 18.23 -2.33 -0.90
N ASN A 92 17.45 -2.27 -1.98
CA ASN A 92 17.98 -1.91 -3.29
C ASN A 92 18.68 -0.55 -3.27
N GLU A 93 18.09 0.45 -2.62
CA GLU A 93 18.67 1.80 -2.56
C GLU A 93 19.97 1.84 -1.72
N VAL A 94 20.03 1.03 -0.66
CA VAL A 94 21.27 0.82 0.09
C VAL A 94 22.33 0.14 -0.79
N PHE A 95 21.97 -0.88 -1.56
CA PHE A 95 22.91 -1.56 -2.46
C PHE A 95 23.39 -0.67 -3.62
N LEU A 96 22.53 0.17 -4.18
CA LEU A 96 22.93 1.15 -5.18
C LEU A 96 23.97 2.14 -4.63
N LYS A 97 23.84 2.53 -3.35
CA LYS A 97 24.85 3.33 -2.66
C LYS A 97 26.15 2.56 -2.43
N LEU A 98 26.07 1.34 -1.89
CA LEU A 98 27.24 0.52 -1.56
C LEU A 98 28.04 0.10 -2.81
N SER A 99 27.35 -0.13 -3.93
CA SER A 99 27.99 -0.47 -5.21
C SER A 99 28.65 0.73 -5.91
N GLY A 100 28.45 1.95 -5.41
CA GLY A 100 28.96 3.17 -6.04
C GLY A 100 28.22 3.62 -7.29
N ILE A 101 27.09 2.98 -7.64
CA ILE A 101 26.22 3.43 -8.74
C ILE A 101 25.65 4.82 -8.43
N THR A 102 25.40 5.11 -7.15
CA THR A 102 24.97 6.44 -6.70
C THR A 102 26.08 7.13 -5.89
N ASN A 103 26.36 8.38 -6.28
CA ASN A 103 27.29 9.26 -5.56
C ASN A 103 26.63 9.99 -4.37
N ALA A 104 25.39 9.65 -4.04
CA ALA A 104 24.60 10.28 -2.97
C ALA A 104 25.29 10.14 -1.61
N SER A 105 25.17 11.13 -0.72
CA SER A 105 25.61 10.94 0.67
C SER A 105 24.68 9.94 1.38
N TRP A 106 25.10 9.36 2.51
CA TRP A 106 24.20 8.54 3.32
C TRP A 106 22.98 9.34 3.81
N GLN A 107 23.18 10.63 4.08
CA GLN A 107 22.10 11.53 4.45
C GLN A 107 21.08 11.70 3.31
N ASP A 108 21.53 11.75 2.06
CA ASP A 108 20.64 11.79 0.89
C ASP A 108 19.91 10.47 0.73
N VAL A 109 20.58 9.32 0.86
CA VAL A 109 19.96 7.99 0.70
C VAL A 109 18.77 7.80 1.65
N PHE A 110 18.90 8.27 2.90
CA PHE A 110 17.82 8.16 3.89
C PHE A 110 16.87 9.37 3.90
N SER A 111 17.06 10.35 3.01
CA SER A 111 16.16 11.51 2.89
C SER A 111 14.81 11.10 2.30
N ASN A 112 13.74 11.67 2.83
CA ASN A 112 12.40 11.48 2.30
C ASN A 112 12.16 12.19 0.95
N ASN A 113 13.09 13.03 0.49
CA ASN A 113 12.99 13.80 -0.76
C ASN A 113 14.01 13.37 -1.83
N TYR A 114 14.86 12.38 -1.56
CA TYR A 114 15.83 11.86 -2.53
C TYR A 114 15.47 10.44 -2.91
N ARG A 115 15.19 10.21 -4.21
CA ARG A 115 14.90 8.87 -4.78
C ARG A 115 13.88 8.03 -3.97
N ASN A 116 12.93 8.70 -3.31
CA ASN A 116 11.99 8.09 -2.37
C ASN A 116 10.59 7.84 -3.00
N GLY A 117 10.53 7.51 -4.30
CA GLY A 117 9.25 7.38 -5.02
C GLY A 117 8.30 6.30 -4.48
N ALA A 118 8.83 5.31 -3.75
CA ALA A 118 8.05 4.27 -3.08
C ALA A 118 7.74 4.58 -1.60
N LEU A 119 8.11 5.78 -1.11
CA LEU A 119 7.86 6.24 0.26
C LEU A 119 8.54 5.37 1.34
N VAL A 120 9.68 4.76 1.00
CA VAL A 120 10.47 3.94 1.92
C VAL A 120 11.02 4.78 3.08
N PHE A 121 11.53 5.98 2.79
CA PHE A 121 12.30 6.83 3.72
C PHE A 121 11.49 7.97 4.35
N GLY A 122 10.17 7.96 4.17
CA GLY A 122 9.28 8.96 4.76
C GLY A 122 8.26 9.51 3.78
N PRO A 123 7.35 10.37 4.25
CA PRO A 123 6.46 11.13 3.40
C PRO A 123 7.23 12.11 2.53
N MET A 124 6.90 12.19 1.24
CA MET A 124 7.47 13.17 0.32
C MET A 124 6.71 14.49 0.39
N SER A 125 7.43 15.62 0.34
CA SER A 125 6.83 16.96 0.41
C SER A 125 5.78 17.20 -0.68
N VAL A 126 5.98 16.66 -1.88
CA VAL A 126 5.03 16.76 -3.00
C VAL A 126 3.66 16.13 -2.68
N LEU A 127 3.60 15.20 -1.73
CA LEU A 127 2.36 14.54 -1.32
C LEU A 127 1.70 15.18 -0.11
N ASP A 128 2.28 16.23 0.48
CA ASP A 128 1.79 16.82 1.72
C ASP A 128 0.36 17.37 1.58
N THR A 129 0.03 17.96 0.43
CA THR A 129 -1.32 18.46 0.13
C THR A 129 -2.37 17.35 0.17
N SER A 130 -2.04 16.15 -0.34
CA SER A 130 -2.98 15.04 -0.48
C SER A 130 -2.98 14.09 0.72
N LEU A 131 -1.80 13.85 1.31
CA LEU A 131 -1.58 12.84 2.35
C LEU A 131 -1.23 13.41 3.72
N GLY A 132 -0.95 14.72 3.83
CA GLY A 132 -0.51 15.34 5.09
C GLY A 132 -1.46 15.11 6.26
N ARG A 133 -2.77 15.04 5.99
CA ARG A 133 -3.81 14.70 7.00
C ARG A 133 -3.73 13.28 7.55
N PHE A 134 -2.93 12.40 6.96
CA PHE A 134 -2.72 11.03 7.45
C PHE A 134 -1.39 10.88 8.19
N TYR A 135 -0.52 11.90 8.21
CA TYR A 135 0.78 11.80 8.86
C TYR A 135 0.69 11.71 10.39
N TRP A 136 -0.46 12.00 10.99
CA TRP A 136 -0.70 11.75 12.42
C TRP A 136 -0.73 10.26 12.76
N LEU A 137 -0.97 9.38 11.78
CA LEU A 137 -0.88 7.92 11.96
C LEU A 137 0.57 7.43 12.10
N ILE A 138 1.56 8.28 11.83
CA ILE A 138 2.98 7.94 11.95
C ILE A 138 3.38 7.99 13.42
N LEU A 139 3.77 6.85 13.98
CA LEU A 139 4.20 6.77 15.37
C LEU A 139 5.50 7.57 15.60
N PRO A 140 5.59 8.39 16.67
CA PRO A 140 6.79 9.18 16.96
C PRO A 140 8.08 8.37 17.07
N ILE A 141 8.00 7.11 17.54
CA ILE A 141 9.15 6.20 17.64
C ILE A 141 9.82 5.90 16.29
N PHE A 142 9.11 6.09 15.18
CA PHE A 142 9.65 5.90 13.83
C PHE A 142 10.18 7.19 13.21
N LYS A 143 10.28 8.27 13.98
CA LYS A 143 10.90 9.53 13.58
C LYS A 143 12.21 9.69 14.37
N TYR A 144 13.24 10.21 13.72
CA TYR A 144 14.50 10.53 14.37
C TYR A 144 15.14 11.77 13.72
N ILE A 145 16.14 12.34 14.38
CA ILE A 145 16.94 13.45 13.83
C ILE A 145 18.27 12.88 13.36
N TRP A 146 18.64 13.17 12.12
CA TRP A 146 19.94 12.71 11.61
C TRP A 146 21.08 13.40 12.37
N PRO A 147 22.13 12.67 12.80
CA PRO A 147 23.23 13.23 13.57
C PRO A 147 23.84 14.47 12.90
N GLY A 148 23.96 15.57 13.64
CA GLY A 148 24.53 16.82 13.14
C GLY A 148 23.56 17.67 12.29
N THR A 149 22.27 17.35 12.27
CA THR A 149 21.25 18.12 11.53
C THR A 149 20.05 18.45 12.43
N THR A 150 19.12 19.27 11.92
CA THR A 150 17.81 19.53 12.54
C THR A 150 16.66 18.88 11.77
N ASN A 151 16.98 18.12 10.72
CA ASN A 151 16.00 17.55 9.82
C ASN A 151 15.40 16.26 10.41
N ILE A 152 14.10 16.06 10.19
CA ILE A 152 13.39 14.86 10.62
C ILE A 152 13.54 13.78 9.55
N TYR A 153 13.97 12.60 9.99
CA TYR A 153 14.09 11.39 9.21
C TYR A 153 13.17 10.31 9.75
N TYR A 154 12.92 9.29 8.93
CA TYR A 154 11.98 8.22 9.25
C TYR A 154 12.69 6.87 9.21
N VAL A 155 12.31 5.99 10.14
CA VAL A 155 12.80 4.61 10.12
C VAL A 155 12.28 3.93 8.85
N PRO A 156 13.17 3.44 7.96
CA PRO A 156 12.77 2.94 6.65
C PRO A 156 11.67 1.89 6.75
N VAL A 157 10.62 2.01 5.93
CA VAL A 157 9.43 1.14 5.86
C VAL A 157 8.54 1.17 7.11
N LEU A 158 9.13 1.11 8.31
CA LEU A 158 8.40 0.97 9.58
C LEU A 158 7.51 2.17 9.88
N TRP A 159 7.92 3.38 9.48
CA TRP A 159 7.11 4.58 9.64
C TRP A 159 5.73 4.46 8.97
N LEU A 160 5.65 3.70 7.87
CA LEU A 160 4.45 3.52 7.06
C LEU A 160 3.59 2.34 7.55
N ALA A 161 4.09 1.51 8.46
CA ALA A 161 3.42 0.28 8.88
C ALA A 161 1.98 0.54 9.38
N LEU A 162 1.81 1.40 10.38
CA LEU A 162 0.48 1.70 10.93
C LEU A 162 -0.45 2.36 9.89
N PRO A 163 -0.03 3.42 9.16
CA PRO A 163 -0.83 3.99 8.05
C PRO A 163 -1.28 2.93 7.04
N THR A 164 -0.37 2.08 6.58
CA THR A 164 -0.66 0.99 5.64
C THR A 164 -1.69 0.03 6.22
N PHE A 165 -1.49 -0.48 7.44
CA PHE A 165 -2.43 -1.43 8.03
C PHE A 165 -3.84 -0.85 8.17
N VAL A 166 -3.96 0.41 8.58
CA VAL A 166 -5.27 1.04 8.74
C VAL A 166 -5.92 1.30 7.38
N ILE A 167 -5.23 2.04 6.51
CA ILE A 167 -5.80 2.53 5.25
C ILE A 167 -6.02 1.38 4.27
N MET A 168 -5.01 0.52 4.07
CA MET A 168 -5.10 -0.57 3.11
C MET A 168 -6.06 -1.66 3.58
N SER A 169 -6.07 -2.03 4.87
CA SER A 169 -7.04 -3.06 5.32
C SER A 169 -8.48 -2.59 5.18
N ILE A 170 -8.79 -1.35 5.54
CA ILE A 170 -10.14 -0.79 5.39
C ILE A 170 -10.48 -0.67 3.90
N GLY A 171 -9.64 -0.01 3.11
CA GLY A 171 -9.89 0.24 1.69
C GLY A 171 -10.04 -1.05 0.90
N TYR A 172 -9.17 -2.03 1.12
CA TYR A 172 -9.21 -3.30 0.40
C TYR A 172 -10.35 -4.19 0.87
N PHE A 173 -10.73 -4.13 2.14
CA PHE A 173 -11.95 -4.76 2.59
C PHE A 173 -13.15 -4.21 1.81
N LEU A 174 -13.30 -2.89 1.68
CA LEU A 174 -14.39 -2.30 0.90
C LEU A 174 -14.37 -2.74 -0.58
N ILE A 175 -13.21 -2.72 -1.23
CA ILE A 175 -13.06 -3.20 -2.61
C ILE A 175 -13.42 -4.69 -2.73
N SER A 176 -13.03 -5.49 -1.73
CA SER A 176 -13.33 -6.92 -1.72
C SER A 176 -14.82 -7.22 -1.65
N LEU A 177 -15.63 -6.32 -1.07
CA LEU A 177 -17.08 -6.51 -0.96
C LEU A 177 -17.75 -6.54 -2.32
N ILE A 178 -17.26 -5.78 -3.30
CA ILE A 178 -17.79 -5.78 -4.67
C ILE A 178 -17.78 -7.20 -5.25
N TRP A 179 -16.67 -7.92 -5.04
CA TRP A 179 -16.42 -9.24 -5.61
C TRP A 179 -16.84 -10.40 -4.70
N SER A 180 -16.85 -10.22 -3.39
CA SER A 180 -17.10 -11.27 -2.38
C SER A 180 -18.31 -11.01 -1.48
N HIS A 181 -19.25 -10.14 -1.90
CA HIS A 181 -20.44 -9.74 -1.13
C HIS A 181 -21.20 -10.93 -0.53
N ARG A 182 -21.40 -12.01 -1.29
CA ARG A 182 -22.10 -13.20 -0.79
C ARG A 182 -21.38 -13.85 0.40
N GLN A 183 -20.06 -13.99 0.33
CA GLN A 183 -19.27 -14.57 1.42
C GLN A 183 -19.27 -13.64 2.64
N ALA A 184 -19.10 -12.34 2.43
CA ALA A 184 -19.14 -11.34 3.50
C ALA A 184 -20.52 -11.34 4.21
N TYR A 185 -21.61 -11.48 3.47
CA TYR A 185 -22.95 -11.61 4.02
C TYR A 185 -23.08 -12.84 4.91
N LEU A 186 -22.65 -14.01 4.44
CA LEU A 186 -22.67 -15.24 5.25
C LEU A 186 -21.85 -15.09 6.53
N ASP A 187 -20.67 -14.48 6.44
CA ASP A 187 -19.78 -14.27 7.58
C ASP A 187 -20.39 -13.33 8.62
N TYR A 188 -21.06 -12.27 8.18
CA TYR A 188 -21.84 -11.39 9.04
C TYR A 188 -22.94 -12.15 9.79
N HIS A 189 -23.72 -12.98 9.08
CA HIS A 189 -24.78 -13.77 9.72
C HIS A 189 -24.24 -14.78 10.73
N MET A 190 -23.12 -15.45 10.41
CA MET A 190 -22.45 -16.36 11.34
C MET A 190 -21.93 -15.65 12.59
N LEU A 191 -21.31 -14.47 12.43
CA LEU A 191 -20.82 -13.67 13.56
C LEU A 191 -21.97 -13.19 14.44
N ARG A 192 -23.06 -12.71 13.84
CA ARG A 192 -24.28 -12.30 14.54
C ARG A 192 -24.87 -13.45 15.35
N GLN A 193 -25.01 -14.63 14.76
CA GLN A 193 -25.51 -15.81 15.48
C GLN A 193 -24.61 -16.20 16.65
N LYS A 194 -23.28 -16.21 16.45
CA LYS A 194 -22.31 -16.50 17.54
C LYS A 194 -22.41 -15.49 18.68
N LEU A 195 -22.59 -14.20 18.37
CA LEU A 195 -22.79 -13.16 19.39
C LEU A 195 -24.07 -13.39 20.19
N ILE A 196 -25.20 -13.66 19.52
CA ILE A 196 -26.47 -13.97 20.17
C ILE A 196 -26.34 -15.19 21.09
N MET A 197 -25.73 -16.27 20.61
CA MET A 197 -25.51 -17.47 21.43
C MET A 197 -24.64 -17.20 22.67
N ARG A 198 -23.59 -16.38 22.53
CA ARG A 198 -22.72 -16.00 23.66
C ARG A 198 -23.47 -15.15 24.68
N LEU A 199 -24.31 -14.21 24.24
CA LEU A 199 -25.13 -13.38 25.12
C LEU A 199 -26.17 -14.24 25.88
N ASN A 200 -26.85 -15.16 25.18
CA ASN A 200 -27.82 -16.06 25.80
C ASN A 200 -27.19 -17.05 26.79
N LYS A 201 -25.95 -17.50 26.53
CA LYS A 201 -25.20 -18.33 27.49
C LYS A 201 -24.86 -17.54 28.76
N ARG A 202 -24.44 -16.28 28.63
CA ARG A 202 -24.13 -15.41 29.77
C ARG A 202 -25.36 -15.07 30.61
N SER A 203 -26.53 -14.86 29.98
CA SER A 203 -27.77 -14.60 30.72
C SER A 203 -28.20 -15.81 31.54
N ARG A 204 -28.14 -17.03 30.99
CA ARG A 204 -28.46 -18.26 31.74
C ARG A 204 -27.59 -18.46 32.98
N ILE A 205 -26.27 -18.27 32.87
CA ILE A 205 -25.34 -18.40 34.02
C ILE A 205 -25.70 -17.42 35.14
N LYS A 206 -26.21 -16.23 34.81
CA LYS A 206 -26.60 -15.21 35.80
C LYS A 206 -27.92 -15.52 36.53
N TYR A 207 -28.78 -16.35 35.96
CA TYR A 207 -30.03 -16.80 36.60
C TYR A 207 -29.83 -18.06 37.46
N GLU A 208 -28.74 -18.78 37.26
CA GLU A 208 -28.39 -20.01 38.00
C GLU A 208 -27.42 -19.74 39.19
N SER A 209 -26.99 -18.49 39.37
CA SER A 209 -26.15 -18.01 40.48
C SER A 209 -26.93 -17.16 41.46
#